data_AF-A0A2G9PEW1-F1
#
_entry.id   AF-A0A2G9PEW1-F1
#
_cell.length_a   1.000
_cell.length_b   1.000
_cell.length_c   1.000
_cell.angle_alpha   90.00
_cell.angle_beta   90.00
_cell.angle_gamma   90.00
#
_symmetry.space_group_name_H-M   'P 1'
#
loop_
_entity.id
_entity.type
_entity.pdbx_description
1 polymer ?
#
loop_
_entity_poly.entity_id
_entity_poly.type
_entity_poly.pdbx_seq_one_letter_code
_entity_poly.pdbx_strand_id
1 'polypeptide(L)'
;LWSFPKGKLKRKRFVRDLLIQKIRIKKPLYLRIISKEKQNLEEVKKSLFNYYNILSKIKKQKNGRGFIYYEISINKRDYVEKLIKEKIVSDFIKRK
;
A
#
# COMPACT_ATOMS: atom_id res chain seq x y z
N LEU A 1 -12.12 -6.27 9.36
CA LEU A 1 -11.86 -6.42 7.90
C LEU A 1 -12.18 -5.11 7.19
N TRP A 2 -11.49 -4.78 6.09
CA TRP A 2 -11.81 -3.62 5.25
C TRP A 2 -12.90 -3.97 4.24
N SER A 3 -13.87 -3.08 4.07
CA SER A 3 -15.04 -3.30 3.20
C SER A 3 -14.76 -2.85 1.77
N PHE A 4 -14.14 -3.71 0.96
CA PHE A 4 -13.89 -3.40 -0.46
C PHE A 4 -15.21 -3.39 -1.25
N PRO A 5 -15.60 -2.27 -1.87
CA PRO A 5 -16.88 -2.19 -2.59
C PRO A 5 -16.86 -3.05 -3.86
N LYS A 6 -18.04 -3.51 -4.26
CA LYS A 6 -18.27 -4.12 -5.57
C LYS A 6 -18.24 -3.03 -6.66
N GLY A 7 -17.66 -3.34 -7.81
CA GLY A 7 -17.54 -2.41 -8.96
C GLY A 7 -16.16 -1.76 -9.09
N LYS A 8 -15.60 -1.82 -10.31
CA LYS A 8 -14.20 -1.45 -10.62
C LYS A 8 -13.84 -0.02 -10.22
N LEU A 9 -14.68 0.96 -10.57
CA LEU A 9 -14.41 2.39 -10.31
C LEU A 9 -14.49 2.73 -8.81
N LYS A 10 -15.58 2.31 -8.15
CA LYS A 10 -15.76 2.50 -6.70
C LYS A 10 -14.62 1.87 -5.92
N ARG A 11 -14.20 0.67 -6.32
CA ARG A 11 -13.10 -0.05 -5.71
C ARG A 11 -11.75 0.62 -5.94
N LYS A 12 -11.45 1.11 -7.16
CA LYS A 12 -10.23 1.88 -7.43
C LYS A 12 -10.16 3.13 -6.54
N ARG A 13 -11.26 3.87 -6.41
CA ARG A 13 -11.35 5.07 -5.54
C ARG A 13 -11.13 4.71 -4.07
N PHE A 14 -11.83 3.70 -3.56
CA PHE A 14 -11.65 3.22 -2.19
C PHE A 14 -10.19 2.83 -1.91
N VAL A 15 -9.55 2.09 -2.83
CA VAL A 15 -8.15 1.69 -2.68
C VAL A 15 -7.23 2.91 -2.69
N ARG A 16 -7.48 3.89 -3.56
CA ARG A 16 -6.72 5.14 -3.58
C ARG A 16 -6.80 5.86 -2.23
N ASP A 17 -8.01 6.05 -1.70
CA ASP A 17 -8.24 6.74 -0.43
C ASP A 17 -7.61 5.97 0.74
N LEU A 18 -7.74 4.63 0.73
CA LEU A 18 -7.11 3.75 1.71
C LEU A 18 -5.58 3.87 1.67
N LEU A 19 -4.97 3.91 0.48
CA LEU A 19 -3.54 4.08 0.31
C LEU A 19 -3.11 5.43 0.87
N ILE A 20 -3.78 6.53 0.52
CA ILE A 20 -3.48 7.87 1.05
C ILE A 20 -3.50 7.87 2.59
N GLN A 21 -4.50 7.22 3.21
CA GLN A 21 -4.66 7.20 4.66
C GLN A 21 -3.67 6.27 5.39
N LYS A 22 -3.30 5.13 4.80
CA LYS A 22 -2.58 4.05 5.49
C LYS A 22 -1.13 3.91 5.08
N ILE A 23 -0.73 4.48 3.94
CA ILE A 23 0.64 4.37 3.47
C ILE A 23 1.58 5.13 4.40
N ARG A 24 2.68 4.48 4.78
CA ARG A 24 3.75 5.08 5.57
C ARG A 24 4.99 5.14 4.72
N ILE A 25 5.57 6.32 4.61
CA ILE A 25 6.83 6.56 3.90
C ILE A 25 7.98 6.38 4.90
N LYS A 26 8.94 5.52 4.55
CA LYS A 26 10.25 5.42 5.19
C LYS A 26 11.31 5.91 4.20
N LYS A 27 12.29 6.66 4.69
CA LYS A 27 13.44 7.10 3.88
C LYS A 27 14.29 5.89 3.43
N PRO A 28 14.93 5.93 2.25
CA PRO A 28 14.83 6.98 1.24
C PRO A 28 13.54 6.92 0.42
N LEU A 29 13.04 5.74 0.01
CA LEU A 29 11.83 5.58 -0.81
C LEU A 29 11.13 4.24 -0.55
N TYR A 30 10.81 3.97 0.71
CA TYR A 30 10.18 2.73 1.12
C TYR A 30 8.77 2.99 1.60
N LEU A 31 7.78 2.56 0.83
CA LEU A 31 6.38 2.68 1.19
C LEU A 31 5.91 1.39 1.85
N ARG A 32 5.18 1.49 2.95
CA ARG A 32 4.59 0.33 3.62
C ARG A 32 3.14 0.55 4.04
N ILE A 33 2.37 -0.53 4.02
CA ILE A 33 1.00 -0.60 4.52
C ILE A 33 0.94 -1.76 5.51
N ILE A 34 0.37 -1.53 6.69
CA ILE A 34 0.32 -2.50 7.78
C ILE A 34 -1.14 -2.83 8.12
N SER A 35 -1.42 -4.10 8.40
CA SER A 35 -2.72 -4.57 8.89
C SER A 35 -2.52 -5.74 9.84
N LYS A 36 -3.37 -5.87 10.86
CA LYS A 36 -3.46 -7.09 11.68
C LYS A 36 -4.08 -8.26 10.90
N GLU A 37 -4.97 -7.93 9.97
CA GLU A 37 -5.64 -8.90 9.10
C GLU A 37 -4.85 -9.11 7.80
N LYS A 38 -4.47 -10.36 7.50
CA LYS A 38 -3.77 -10.71 6.24
C LYS A 38 -4.68 -10.50 5.02
N GLN A 39 -5.96 -10.87 5.12
CA GLN A 39 -6.94 -10.79 4.03
C GLN A 39 -7.08 -9.35 3.50
N ASN A 40 -7.08 -8.36 4.39
CA ASN A 40 -7.04 -6.95 4.02
C ASN A 40 -5.90 -6.62 3.05
N LEU A 41 -4.70 -7.14 3.34
CA LEU A 41 -3.53 -6.91 2.49
C LEU A 41 -3.58 -7.73 1.21
N GLU A 42 -4.14 -8.93 1.20
CA GLU A 42 -4.33 -9.68 -0.05
C GLU A 42 -5.21 -8.89 -1.04
N GLU A 43 -6.28 -8.27 -0.55
CA GLU A 43 -7.15 -7.43 -1.38
C GLU A 43 -6.45 -6.13 -1.85
N VAL A 44 -5.62 -5.51 -1.02
CA VAL A 44 -4.76 -4.39 -1.45
C VAL A 44 -3.74 -4.85 -2.48
N LYS A 45 -3.06 -5.97 -2.27
CA LYS A 45 -2.06 -6.52 -3.20
C LYS A 45 -2.67 -6.77 -4.58
N LYS A 46 -3.84 -7.41 -4.65
CA LYS A 46 -4.59 -7.59 -5.90
C LYS A 46 -4.92 -6.25 -6.55
N SER A 47 -5.40 -5.28 -5.76
CA SER A 47 -5.79 -3.97 -6.27
C SER A 47 -4.59 -3.13 -6.75
N LEU A 48 -3.43 -3.26 -6.09
CA LEU A 48 -2.17 -2.63 -6.48
C LEU A 48 -1.71 -3.12 -7.85
N PHE A 49 -1.78 -4.44 -8.07
CA PHE A 49 -1.48 -5.02 -9.38
C PHE A 49 -2.51 -4.59 -10.43
N ASN A 50 -3.81 -4.77 -10.14
CA ASN A 50 -4.86 -4.55 -11.13
C ASN A 50 -5.03 -3.08 -11.56
N TYR A 51 -4.78 -2.12 -10.68
CA TYR A 51 -5.02 -0.70 -10.98
C TYR A 51 -3.75 0.11 -11.26
N TYR A 52 -2.61 -0.34 -10.75
CA TYR A 52 -1.36 0.41 -10.82
C TYR A 52 -0.20 -0.43 -11.38
N ASN A 53 -0.43 -1.71 -11.71
CA ASN A 53 0.61 -2.65 -12.14
C ASN A 53 1.82 -2.64 -11.19
N ILE A 54 1.53 -2.74 -9.89
CA ILE A 54 2.51 -2.78 -8.80
C ILE A 54 2.48 -4.17 -8.18
N LEU A 55 3.58 -4.91 -8.36
CA LEU A 55 3.79 -6.18 -7.67
C LEU A 55 4.25 -5.91 -6.24
N SER A 56 3.66 -6.63 -5.30
CA SER A 56 4.04 -6.51 -3.90
C SER A 56 3.92 -7.85 -3.16
N LYS A 57 4.69 -7.99 -2.07
CA LYS A 57 4.70 -9.17 -1.21
C LYS A 57 4.16 -8.81 0.16
N ILE A 58 3.38 -9.71 0.73
CA ILE A 58 2.90 -9.60 2.11
C ILE A 58 3.87 -10.36 3.01
N LYS A 59 4.38 -9.69 4.04
CA LYS A 59 5.25 -10.27 5.06
C LYS A 59 4.50 -10.32 6.39
N LYS A 60 4.65 -11.43 7.11
CA LYS A 60 4.22 -11.55 8.52
C LYS A 60 5.35 -11.00 9.39
N GLN A 61 4.99 -10.21 10.39
CA GLN A 61 5.90 -9.58 11.32
C GLN A 61 5.40 -9.79 12.75
N LYS A 62 6.32 -9.75 13.72
CA LYS A 62 6.02 -9.77 15.16
C LYS A 62 6.68 -8.55 15.79
N ASN A 63 5.94 -7.74 16.52
CA ASN A 63 6.53 -6.58 17.20
C ASN A 63 7.23 -7.01 18.52
N GLY A 64 7.95 -6.07 19.16
CA GLY A 64 8.66 -6.33 20.42
C GLY A 64 7.77 -6.70 21.61
N ARG A 65 6.44 -6.53 21.50
CA ARG A 65 5.45 -6.95 22.50
C ARG A 65 4.77 -8.28 22.15
N GLY A 66 5.22 -8.94 21.09
CA GLY A 66 4.72 -10.23 20.64
C GLY A 66 3.49 -10.20 19.73
N PHE A 67 2.94 -9.03 19.41
CA PHE A 67 1.79 -8.93 18.50
C PHE A 67 2.20 -9.19 17.06
N ILE A 68 1.41 -10.03 16.39
CA ILE A 68 1.57 -10.36 14.97
C ILE A 68 0.85 -9.30 14.13
N TYR A 69 1.52 -8.84 13.08
CA TYR A 69 0.91 -8.03 12.03
C TYR A 69 1.45 -8.44 10.67
N TYR A 70 0.80 -7.97 9.62
CA TYR A 70 1.21 -8.18 8.25
C TYR A 70 1.56 -6.83 7.62
N GLU A 71 2.49 -6.84 6.68
CA GLU A 71 2.85 -5.64 5.92
C GLU A 71 3.03 -5.91 4.43
N ILE A 72 2.62 -4.93 3.63
CA ILE A 72 3.01 -4.79 2.23
C ILE A 72 4.11 -3.74 2.16
N SER A 73 5.12 -4.00 1.35
CA SER A 73 6.25 -3.10 1.14
C SER A 73 6.45 -2.85 -0.35
N ILE A 74 6.63 -1.59 -0.72
CA ILE A 74 6.85 -1.12 -2.09
C ILE A 74 8.10 -0.23 -2.05
N ASN A 75 9.19 -0.73 -2.63
CA ASN A 75 10.50 -0.09 -2.59
C ASN A 75 11.14 0.05 -3.98
N LYS A 76 10.52 -0.50 -5.03
CA LYS A 76 10.99 -0.28 -6.39
C LYS A 76 10.65 1.14 -6.82
N ARG A 77 11.63 1.85 -7.35
CA ARG A 77 11.52 3.26 -7.74
C ARG A 77 10.38 3.50 -8.73
N ASP A 78 10.27 2.67 -9.76
CA ASP A 78 9.21 2.73 -10.77
C ASP A 78 7.80 2.61 -10.15
N TYR A 79 7.63 1.76 -9.15
CA TYR A 79 6.34 1.61 -8.45
C TYR A 79 6.01 2.81 -7.56
N VAL A 80 7.02 3.37 -6.90
CA VAL A 80 6.86 4.59 -6.10
C VAL A 80 6.48 5.77 -7.01
N GLU A 81 7.13 5.91 -8.16
CA GLU A 81 6.82 6.96 -9.15
C GLU A 81 5.38 6.83 -9.69
N LYS A 82 4.88 5.62 -9.92
CA LYS A 82 3.46 5.41 -10.29
C LYS A 82 2.50 5.95 -9.23
N LEU A 83 2.78 5.71 -7.96
CA LEU A 83 1.95 6.20 -6.86
C LEU A 83 1.99 7.72 -6.70
N ILE A 84 3.11 8.35 -7.07
CA ILE A 84 3.24 9.81 -7.07
C ILE A 84 2.46 10.43 -8.23
N LYS A 85 2.56 9.85 -9.44
CA LYS A 85 1.75 10.27 -10.60
C LYS A 85 0.25 10.22 -10.30
N GLU A 86 -0.19 9.23 -9.52
CA GLU A 86 -1.57 9.08 -9.06
C GLU A 86 -1.93 9.99 -7.87
N LYS A 87 -1.01 10.84 -7.40
CA LYS A 87 -1.15 11.72 -6.23
C LYS A 87 -1.56 10.96 -4.96
N ILE A 88 -1.15 9.70 -4.83
CA ILE A 88 -1.38 8.86 -3.63
C ILE A 88 -0.34 9.17 -2.57
N VAL A 89 0.89 9.38 -3.01
CA VAL A 89 2.01 9.82 -2.19
C VAL A 89 2.35 11.22 -2.67
N SER A 90 2.41 12.18 -1.74
CA SER A 90 2.86 13.54 -2.07
C SER A 90 4.33 13.53 -2.50
N ASP A 91 4.77 14.59 -3.18
CA ASP A 91 6.16 14.84 -3.61
C ASP A 91 7.14 15.01 -2.42
N PHE A 92 7.12 14.11 -1.43
CA PHE A 92 8.26 13.91 -0.52
C PHE A 92 9.53 13.51 -1.28
N ILE A 93 9.42 13.19 -2.59
CA ILE A 93 10.53 13.11 -3.55
C ILE A 93 10.84 14.49 -4.17
N LYS A 94 10.71 15.59 -3.43
CA LYS A 94 11.48 16.79 -3.76
C LYS A 94 12.78 16.74 -2.97
N ARG A 95 13.86 16.48 -3.73
CA ARG A 95 15.27 16.78 -3.42
C ARG A 95 16.00 15.78 -2.53
N LYS A 96 16.79 14.92 -3.18
CA LYS A 96 18.24 15.01 -3.02
C LYS A 96 18.89 14.75 -4.38
#